data_AF-A0A847GVI8-F1
#
_entry.id   AF-A0A847GVI8-F1
#
_cell.length_a   1.000
_cell.length_b   1.000
_cell.length_c   1.000
_cell.angle_alpha   90.00
_cell.angle_beta   90.00
_cell.angle_gamma   90.00
#
_symmetry.space_group_name_H-M   'P 1'
#
loop_
_entity.id
_entity.type
_entity.pdbx_description
1 polymer ?
#
loop_
_entity_poly.entity_id
_entity_poly.type
_entity_poly.pdbx_seq_one_letter_code
_entity_poly.pdbx_strand_id
1 'polypeptide(L)'
;FAEWEYACRAGTVTAYSFGSDRQWLGEYAVFNEQKAHPVAKKRPNLRGLFDMHGNAQEWCHDYWGDYGPSSDRDPTGPPYQDPVDPTILRDARVIRGGAYTSSAKNCRSARRNSNYISTDWTLTGFRLCMSVPHDIVPPDQSPKGASDGQ
;
A
#
# COMPACT_ATOMS: atom_id res chain seq x y z
N PHE A 1 -2.02 -4.97 6.80
CA PHE A 1 -2.08 -3.85 5.81
C PHE A 1 -0.88 -2.92 5.85
N ALA A 2 -0.08 -2.98 6.92
CA ALA A 2 0.95 -2.00 7.20
C ALA A 2 2.05 -2.00 6.14
N GLU A 3 2.40 -3.17 5.60
CA GLU A 3 3.54 -3.34 4.69
C GLU A 3 3.39 -2.54 3.40
N TRP A 4 2.26 -2.68 2.67
CA TRP A 4 2.06 -1.97 1.42
C TRP A 4 2.12 -0.46 1.62
N GLU A 5 1.42 0.05 2.65
CA GLU A 5 1.40 1.48 2.93
C GLU A 5 2.75 1.99 3.42
N TYR A 6 3.46 1.23 4.25
CA TYR A 6 4.82 1.53 4.71
C TYR A 6 5.80 1.60 3.53
N ALA A 7 5.73 0.60 2.65
CA ALA A 7 6.53 0.52 1.43
C ALA A 7 6.23 1.69 0.50
N CYS A 8 4.94 2.00 0.28
CA CYS A 8 4.48 3.13 -0.53
C CYS A 8 5.02 4.45 0.03
N ARG A 9 4.80 4.70 1.33
CA ARG A 9 5.20 5.93 2.03
C ARG A 9 6.69 6.17 2.02
N ALA A 10 7.50 5.11 2.02
CA ALA A 10 8.96 5.20 1.97
C ALA A 10 9.55 6.17 3.02
N GLY A 11 9.01 6.14 4.24
CA GLY A 11 9.42 7.00 5.35
C GLY A 11 8.65 8.32 5.50
N THR A 12 7.74 8.65 4.59
CA THR A 12 6.91 9.86 4.68
C THR A 12 5.56 9.62 5.38
N VAL A 13 4.96 10.68 5.91
CA VAL A 13 3.57 10.68 6.42
C VAL A 13 2.60 11.46 5.52
N THR A 14 3.08 11.92 4.36
CA THR A 14 2.36 12.78 3.42
C THR A 14 1.34 12.03 2.56
N ALA A 15 0.59 12.78 1.74
CA ALA A 15 -0.44 12.20 0.87
C ALA A 15 0.15 11.26 -0.21
N TYR A 16 1.35 11.56 -0.69
CA TYR A 16 2.14 10.75 -1.60
C TYR A 16 3.55 10.55 -1.04
N SER A 17 4.32 9.60 -1.59
CA SER A 17 5.68 9.30 -1.15
C SER A 17 6.69 10.41 -1.40
N PHE A 18 6.36 11.35 -2.30
CA PHE A 18 7.17 12.51 -2.65
C PHE A 18 6.68 13.81 -1.97
N GLY A 19 5.66 13.74 -1.11
CA GLY A 19 5.05 14.91 -0.47
C GLY A 19 3.54 15.00 -0.68
N SER A 20 2.95 16.15 -0.33
CA SER A 20 1.50 16.37 -0.42
C SER A 20 1.07 17.17 -1.65
N ASP A 21 2.02 17.75 -2.38
CA ASP A 21 1.74 18.59 -3.53
C ASP A 21 1.47 17.74 -4.78
N ARG A 22 0.21 17.73 -5.21
CA ARG A 22 -0.27 16.92 -6.34
C ARG A 22 0.41 17.28 -7.66
N GLN A 23 1.01 18.47 -7.82
CA GLN A 23 1.63 18.86 -9.09
C GLN A 23 2.74 17.88 -9.51
N TRP A 24 3.40 17.23 -8.55
CA TRP A 24 4.46 16.27 -8.79
C TRP A 24 3.95 14.86 -9.14
N LEU A 25 2.67 14.56 -8.98
CA LEU A 25 2.15 13.19 -9.16
C LEU A 25 2.42 12.63 -10.57
N GLY A 26 2.40 13.48 -11.60
CA GLY A 26 2.71 13.06 -12.98
C GLY A 26 4.12 12.50 -13.18
N GLU A 27 5.06 12.82 -12.28
CA GLU A 27 6.43 12.29 -12.29
C GLU A 27 6.51 10.89 -11.68
N TYR A 28 5.57 10.50 -10.81
CA TYR A 28 5.62 9.27 -10.01
C TYR A 28 4.52 8.26 -10.34
N ALA A 29 3.50 8.66 -11.10
CA ALA A 29 2.33 7.84 -11.35
C ALA A 29 1.82 7.92 -12.79
N VAL A 30 1.19 6.84 -13.21
CA VAL A 30 0.26 6.78 -14.36
C VAL A 30 -1.15 6.83 -13.79
N PHE A 31 -1.88 7.91 -14.04
CA PHE A 31 -3.20 8.17 -13.47
C PHE A 31 -3.97 9.13 -14.40
N ASN A 32 -5.31 9.09 -14.37
CA ASN A 32 -6.16 9.79 -15.35
C ASN A 32 -5.78 9.52 -16.83
N GLU A 33 -5.30 8.31 -17.13
CA GLU A 33 -4.95 7.85 -18.46
C GLU A 33 -5.90 6.74 -18.95
N GLN A 34 -5.81 6.38 -20.23
CA GLN A 34 -6.69 5.37 -20.84
C GLN A 34 -6.14 3.95 -20.75
N LYS A 35 -4.85 3.78 -20.46
CA LYS A 35 -4.19 2.47 -20.41
C LYS A 35 -3.07 2.45 -19.38
N ALA A 36 -2.74 1.24 -18.93
CA ALA A 36 -1.53 0.98 -18.17
C ALA A 36 -0.28 1.23 -19.05
N HIS A 37 0.83 1.54 -18.39
CA HIS A 37 2.14 1.65 -19.02
C HIS A 37 3.02 0.44 -18.64
N PRO A 38 4.07 0.16 -19.43
CA PRO A 38 5.17 -0.68 -18.96
C PRO A 38 5.65 -0.21 -17.57
N VAL A 39 6.01 -1.15 -16.72
CA VAL A 39 6.45 -0.87 -15.35
C VAL A 39 7.69 0.03 -15.31
N ALA A 40 7.87 0.75 -14.21
CA ALA A 40 9.04 1.58 -13.94
C ALA A 40 9.33 2.67 -15.00
N LYS A 41 8.27 3.29 -15.56
CA LYS A 41 8.38 4.44 -16.48
C LYS A 41 8.23 5.80 -15.80
N LYS A 42 7.92 5.81 -14.51
CA LYS A 42 7.85 6.98 -13.64
C LYS A 42 8.95 6.91 -12.58
N ARG A 43 9.14 7.95 -11.79
CA ARG A 43 10.13 7.99 -10.71
C ARG A 43 9.75 7.01 -9.59
N PRO A 44 10.74 6.32 -8.98
CA PRO A 44 10.48 5.50 -7.81
C PRO A 44 10.30 6.35 -6.55
N ASN A 45 9.74 5.77 -5.50
CA ASN A 45 9.80 6.37 -4.16
C ASN A 45 11.20 6.23 -3.52
N LEU A 46 11.39 6.75 -2.31
CA LEU A 46 12.67 6.73 -1.59
C LEU A 46 13.18 5.31 -1.25
N ARG A 47 12.37 4.27 -1.41
CA ARG A 47 12.76 2.85 -1.26
C ARG A 47 13.07 2.17 -2.58
N GLY A 48 13.09 2.90 -3.70
CA GLY A 48 13.31 2.35 -5.03
C GLY A 48 12.10 1.61 -5.61
N LEU A 49 10.91 1.75 -5.02
CA LEU A 49 9.70 1.10 -5.51
C LEU A 49 8.99 2.00 -6.53
N PHE A 50 8.69 1.42 -7.68
CA PHE A 50 7.98 2.06 -8.79
C PHE A 50 6.48 1.78 -8.71
N ASP A 51 5.70 2.65 -9.36
CA ASP A 51 4.26 2.47 -9.61
C ASP A 51 3.40 2.39 -8.33
N MET A 52 3.91 2.87 -7.18
CA MET A 52 3.19 2.86 -5.90
C MET A 52 2.03 3.85 -5.82
N HIS A 53 1.83 4.70 -6.83
CA HIS A 53 0.81 5.75 -6.87
C HIS A 53 -0.04 5.71 -8.17
N GLY A 54 -0.08 4.59 -8.89
CA GLY A 54 -0.86 4.47 -10.11
C GLY A 54 -0.48 3.24 -10.94
N ASN A 55 -0.73 3.30 -12.23
CA ASN A 55 -0.58 2.19 -13.18
C ASN A 55 -1.58 1.06 -12.93
N ALA A 56 -1.48 0.32 -11.83
CA ALA A 56 -2.44 -0.71 -11.45
C ALA A 56 -2.73 -0.66 -9.96
N GLN A 57 -3.98 -0.95 -9.58
CA GLN A 57 -4.26 -1.25 -8.19
C GLN A 57 -3.59 -2.56 -7.80
N GLU A 58 -3.06 -2.64 -6.59
CA GLU A 58 -2.36 -3.84 -6.11
C GLU A 58 -3.18 -4.54 -5.03
N TRP A 59 -3.49 -5.82 -5.26
CA TRP A 59 -4.10 -6.69 -4.24
C TRP A 59 -3.24 -6.75 -2.99
N CYS A 60 -3.88 -6.60 -1.83
CA CYS A 60 -3.30 -6.87 -0.52
C CYS A 60 -3.93 -8.14 0.09
N HIS A 61 -3.20 -8.80 0.97
CA HIS A 61 -3.68 -10.01 1.64
C HIS A 61 -4.90 -9.75 2.54
N ASP A 62 -5.01 -8.55 3.10
CA ASP A 62 -6.04 -8.23 4.08
C ASP A 62 -7.46 -8.16 3.51
N TYR A 63 -8.44 -8.58 4.30
CA TYR A 63 -9.86 -8.38 4.01
C TYR A 63 -10.28 -6.90 4.14
N TRP A 64 -11.29 -6.51 3.37
CA TRP A 64 -11.90 -5.19 3.50
C TRP A 64 -12.71 -5.07 4.80
N GLY A 65 -12.65 -3.88 5.41
CA GLY A 65 -13.45 -3.51 6.57
C GLY A 65 -12.83 -2.35 7.32
N ASP A 66 -13.58 -1.84 8.29
CA ASP A 66 -13.15 -0.72 9.12
C ASP A 66 -11.95 -1.08 9.99
N TYR A 67 -11.14 -0.08 10.32
CA TYR A 67 -10.11 -0.25 11.31
C TYR A 67 -10.80 -0.47 12.65
N GLY A 68 -10.69 -1.68 13.20
CA GLY A 68 -11.02 -1.92 14.59
C GLY A 68 -10.14 -1.06 15.52
N PRO A 69 -10.48 -0.95 16.81
CA PRO A 69 -9.72 -0.17 17.78
C PRO A 69 -8.30 -0.71 18.09
N SER A 70 -7.73 -1.58 17.26
CA SER A 70 -6.45 -2.25 17.55
C SER A 70 -5.27 -1.28 17.58
N SER A 71 -4.57 -1.27 18.71
CA SER A 71 -3.26 -0.64 18.94
C SER A 71 -2.08 -1.48 18.44
N ASP A 72 -2.34 -2.56 17.69
CA ASP A 72 -1.32 -3.55 17.36
C ASP A 72 -0.37 -3.08 16.26
N ARG A 73 0.92 -3.40 16.45
CA ARG A 73 1.92 -3.35 15.38
C ARG A 73 1.60 -4.49 14.42
N ASP A 74 1.05 -4.13 13.27
CA ASP A 74 0.61 -5.02 12.18
C ASP A 74 -0.80 -5.64 12.36
N PRO A 75 -1.86 -4.81 12.27
CA PRO A 75 -3.20 -5.36 12.22
C PRO A 75 -3.40 -6.08 10.88
N THR A 76 -3.80 -7.36 10.97
CA THR A 76 -4.15 -8.23 9.83
C THR A 76 -5.51 -7.90 9.21
N GLY A 77 -6.16 -6.83 9.71
CA GLY A 77 -7.53 -6.49 9.37
C GLY A 77 -8.56 -7.10 10.26
N PRO A 78 -9.84 -6.74 10.03
CA PRO A 78 -10.90 -7.46 10.68
C PRO A 78 -10.71 -8.94 10.32
N PRO A 79 -10.74 -9.86 11.32
CA PRO A 79 -10.74 -11.28 11.05
C PRO A 79 -11.92 -11.62 10.14
N TYR A 80 -11.87 -12.76 9.45
CA TYR A 80 -13.07 -13.30 8.80
C TYR A 80 -14.20 -13.38 9.83
N GLN A 81 -15.26 -12.59 9.68
CA GLN A 81 -16.35 -12.49 10.65
C GLN A 81 -17.48 -13.48 10.30
N ASP A 82 -17.93 -14.20 11.33
CA ASP A 82 -19.08 -15.13 11.35
C ASP A 82 -20.34 -14.48 10.73
N PRO A 83 -21.21 -15.22 10.01
CA PRO A 83 -21.93 -14.71 8.84
C PRO A 83 -23.18 -13.88 9.12
N VAL A 84 -23.35 -13.28 10.30
CA VAL A 84 -24.63 -12.69 10.70
C VAL A 84 -24.85 -11.26 10.16
N ASP A 85 -23.82 -10.55 9.69
CA ASP A 85 -23.96 -9.17 9.21
C ASP A 85 -23.92 -9.05 7.65
N PRO A 86 -25.02 -8.66 6.99
CA PRO A 86 -25.08 -8.47 5.53
C PRO A 86 -24.34 -7.20 5.02
N THR A 87 -23.84 -6.34 5.90
CA THR A 87 -23.07 -5.14 5.52
C THR A 87 -21.59 -5.39 5.29
N ILE A 88 -21.09 -6.57 5.67
CA ILE A 88 -19.68 -6.96 5.47
C ILE A 88 -19.49 -7.40 4.02
N LEU A 89 -18.52 -6.79 3.32
CA LEU A 89 -18.07 -7.22 1.99
C LEU A 89 -17.22 -8.50 2.12
N ARG A 90 -17.89 -9.64 2.35
CA ARG A 90 -17.34 -10.95 2.75
C ARG A 90 -16.16 -11.45 1.92
N ASP A 91 -16.21 -11.19 0.62
CA ASP A 91 -15.21 -11.66 -0.34
C ASP A 91 -14.36 -10.53 -0.87
N ALA A 92 -14.39 -9.35 -0.26
CA ALA A 92 -13.62 -8.21 -0.73
C ALA A 92 -12.26 -8.15 -0.02
N ARG A 93 -11.19 -8.04 -0.81
CA ARG A 93 -9.84 -7.78 -0.29
C ARG A 93 -9.48 -6.33 -0.51
N VAL A 94 -8.58 -5.81 0.31
CA VAL A 94 -8.04 -4.48 0.12
C VAL A 94 -7.21 -4.44 -1.17
N ILE A 95 -7.40 -3.36 -1.93
CA ILE A 95 -6.53 -2.98 -3.04
C ILE A 95 -5.99 -1.56 -2.80
N ARG A 96 -4.76 -1.31 -3.24
CA ARG A 96 -4.02 -0.06 -2.96
C ARG A 96 -3.41 0.55 -4.22
N GLY A 97 -2.80 1.73 -4.10
CA GLY A 97 -1.99 2.37 -5.16
C GLY A 97 -2.77 3.21 -6.18
N GLY A 98 -3.99 2.80 -6.52
CA GLY A 98 -4.74 3.38 -7.63
C GLY A 98 -4.28 2.82 -8.98
N ALA A 99 -5.12 2.95 -10.00
CA ALA A 99 -4.85 2.45 -11.36
C ALA A 99 -4.64 3.59 -12.36
N TYR A 100 -4.28 3.26 -13.60
CA TYR A 100 -4.11 4.24 -14.67
C TYR A 100 -5.36 5.11 -14.91
N THR A 101 -6.57 4.61 -14.70
CA THR A 101 -7.82 5.40 -14.81
C THR A 101 -8.17 6.19 -13.54
N SER A 102 -7.41 6.03 -12.45
CA SER A 102 -7.74 6.63 -11.16
C SER A 102 -7.47 8.12 -11.12
N SER A 103 -8.31 8.84 -10.36
CA SER A 103 -7.99 10.22 -9.97
C SER A 103 -6.83 10.26 -8.98
N ALA A 104 -6.12 11.40 -8.93
CA ALA A 104 -5.02 11.58 -7.97
C ALA A 104 -5.40 11.35 -6.50
N LYS A 105 -6.66 11.57 -6.12
CA LYS A 105 -7.13 11.33 -4.74
C LYS A 105 -7.10 9.83 -4.39
N ASN A 106 -7.29 8.98 -5.40
CA ASN A 106 -7.24 7.53 -5.28
C ASN A 106 -5.82 6.97 -5.33
N CYS A 107 -4.84 7.78 -5.74
CA CYS A 107 -3.41 7.44 -5.80
C CYS A 107 -2.64 7.73 -4.50
N ARG A 108 -3.30 8.21 -3.45
CA ARG A 108 -2.64 8.58 -2.19
C ARG A 108 -2.19 7.34 -1.41
N SER A 109 -1.10 7.46 -0.65
CA SER A 109 -0.50 6.35 0.12
C SER A 109 -1.51 5.67 1.06
N ALA A 110 -2.35 6.46 1.72
CA ALA A 110 -3.36 5.98 2.67
C ALA A 110 -4.69 5.56 2.02
N ARG A 111 -4.87 5.74 0.70
CA ARG A 111 -6.14 5.38 0.08
C ARG A 111 -6.26 3.86 0.07
N ARG A 112 -7.31 3.37 0.73
CA ARG A 112 -7.77 1.99 0.62
C ARG A 112 -8.92 1.92 -0.38
N ASN A 113 -8.98 0.88 -1.18
CA ASN A 113 -10.18 0.49 -1.90
C ASN A 113 -10.38 -1.02 -1.72
N SER A 114 -11.41 -1.59 -2.32
CA SER A 114 -11.66 -3.03 -2.27
C SER A 114 -12.21 -3.53 -3.58
N ASN A 115 -11.87 -4.77 -3.91
CA ASN A 115 -12.51 -5.55 -4.96
C ASN A 115 -12.89 -6.92 -4.40
N TYR A 116 -13.94 -7.52 -4.95
CA TYR A 116 -14.31 -8.90 -4.63
C TYR A 116 -13.29 -9.87 -5.24
N ILE A 117 -12.92 -10.93 -4.52
CA ILE A 117 -11.97 -11.96 -4.97
C ILE A 117 -12.41 -12.62 -6.29
N SER A 118 -13.72 -12.68 -6.53
CA SER A 118 -14.31 -13.21 -7.76
C SER A 118 -14.19 -12.29 -8.98
N THR A 119 -13.72 -11.05 -8.79
CA THR A 119 -13.62 -10.07 -9.88
C THR A 119 -12.27 -10.13 -10.57
N ASP A 120 -12.29 -10.08 -11.90
CA ASP A 120 -11.12 -10.15 -12.79
C ASP A 120 -10.79 -8.78 -13.42
N TRP A 121 -11.03 -7.69 -12.68
CA TRP A 121 -10.90 -6.33 -13.20
C TRP A 121 -9.49 -6.07 -13.72
N THR A 122 -9.40 -5.65 -14.99
CA THR A 122 -8.15 -5.38 -15.72
C THR A 122 -7.28 -4.27 -15.10
N LEU A 123 -7.82 -3.52 -14.15
CA LEU A 123 -7.15 -2.46 -13.41
C LEU A 123 -6.36 -2.97 -12.19
N THR A 124 -6.52 -4.24 -11.82
CA THR A 124 -5.96 -4.81 -10.59
C THR A 124 -4.87 -5.83 -10.90
N GLY A 125 -3.66 -5.53 -10.45
CA GLY A 125 -2.52 -6.45 -10.42
C GLY A 125 -2.14 -6.81 -8.99
N PHE A 126 -0.89 -7.21 -8.81
CA PHE A 126 -0.33 -7.54 -7.50
C PHE A 126 1.17 -7.25 -7.46
N ARG A 127 1.70 -7.14 -6.25
CA ARG A 127 3.13 -7.06 -5.97
C ARG A 127 3.50 -8.15 -4.98
N LEU A 128 4.61 -8.83 -5.25
CA LEU A 128 5.12 -9.86 -4.36
C LEU A 128 5.76 -9.21 -3.12
N CYS A 129 5.57 -9.86 -1.98
CA CYS A 129 6.28 -9.58 -0.74
C CYS A 129 6.94 -10.88 -0.24
N MET A 130 7.95 -10.73 0.60
CA MET A 130 8.68 -11.84 1.18
C MET A 130 9.18 -11.42 2.56
N SER A 131 9.08 -12.32 3.53
CA SER A 131 9.71 -12.14 4.83
C SER A 131 11.23 -12.23 4.68
N VAL A 132 11.95 -11.29 5.27
CA VAL A 132 13.42 -11.33 5.28
C VAL A 132 13.85 -12.51 6.16
N PRO A 133 14.67 -13.45 5.64
CA PRO A 133 15.21 -14.54 6.45
C PRO A 133 15.93 -13.99 7.69
N HIS A 134 15.75 -14.64 8.83
CA HIS A 134 16.32 -14.18 10.11
C HIS A 134 17.85 -13.99 10.10
N ASP A 135 18.55 -14.64 9.17
CA ASP A 135 20.01 -14.57 9.05
C ASP A 135 20.50 -13.36 8.24
N ILE A 136 19.59 -12.58 7.63
CA ILE A 136 19.91 -11.33 6.94
C ILE A 136 19.52 -10.17 7.86
N VAL A 137 20.46 -9.70 8.69
CA VAL A 137 20.29 -8.49 9.51
C VAL A 137 20.34 -7.26 8.59
N PRO A 138 19.27 -6.45 8.49
CA PRO A 138 19.32 -5.19 7.75
C PRO A 138 20.31 -4.23 8.42
N PRO A 139 21.05 -3.40 7.67
CA PRO A 139 22.15 -2.59 8.20
C PRO A 139 21.78 -1.43 9.16
N ASP A 140 20.59 -1.42 9.78
CA ASP A 140 20.12 -0.34 10.66
C ASP A 140 19.20 -0.81 11.81
N GLN A 141 19.53 -1.93 12.46
CA GLN A 141 18.84 -2.33 13.70
C GLN A 141 19.79 -2.59 14.87
N SER A 142 20.97 -1.96 14.87
CA SER A 142 21.79 -1.92 16.08
C SER A 142 21.12 -0.99 17.11
N PRO A 143 20.79 -1.45 18.33
CA PRO A 143 20.31 -0.54 19.36
C PRO A 143 21.38 0.53 19.61
N LYS A 144 21.00 1.81 19.52
CA LYS A 144 21.87 2.92 19.93
C LYS A 144 22.26 2.67 21.37
N GLY A 145 23.55 2.48 21.61
CA GLY A 145 24.10 2.22 22.93
C GLY A 145 23.59 3.25 23.93
N ALA A 146 23.06 2.77 25.06
CA ALA A 146 22.80 3.59 26.21
C ALA A 146 24.14 4.22 26.63
N SER A 147 24.22 5.54 26.60
CA SER A 147 25.31 6.28 27.22
C SER A 147 25.16 6.13 28.73
N ASP A 148 26.10 5.44 29.37
CA ASP A 148 26.22 5.38 30.83
C ASP A 148 26.40 6.80 31.38
N GLY A 149 25.50 7.19 32.28
CA GLY A 149 25.57 8.44 33.02
C GLY A 149 26.67 8.38 34.08
N GLN A 150 27.45 9.46 34.16
CA GLN A 150 28.34 9.79 35.27
C GLN A 150 27.55 10.18 36.52
#